data_AF-A0A3L9YEN0-F1
#
_entry.id   AF-A0A3L9YEN0-F1
#
_cell.length_a   1.000
_cell.length_b   1.000
_cell.length_c   1.000
_cell.angle_alpha   90.00
_cell.angle_beta   90.00
_cell.angle_gamma   90.00
#
_symmetry.space_group_name_H-M   'P 1'
#
loop_
_entity.id
_entity.type
_entity.pdbx_description
1 polymer ?
#
loop_
_entity_poly.entity_id
_entity_poly.type
_entity_poly.pdbx_seq_one_letter_code
_entity_poly.pdbx_strand_id
1 'polypeptide(L)'
;MGKLDDSTQNSISLSTAQSYVDEWRGEESTYNKYNECKGFLIPASDLQDLLDEMNSQTGNQFVRAYLGVNPTTQKEKLVLVATTPPSSPGSTVYKDMITGYNGTGLIYDFTEPVPPGSDPLSPLN
;
A
#
# COMPACT_ATOMS: atom_id res chain seq x y z
N MET A 1 -17.13 -13.18 0.40
CA MET A 1 -16.59 -13.79 1.63
C MET A 1 -15.09 -13.57 1.60
N GLY A 2 -14.61 -12.52 2.25
CA GLY A 2 -13.19 -12.16 2.26
C GLY A 2 -12.43 -13.16 3.12
N LYS A 3 -11.33 -13.69 2.59
CA LYS A 3 -10.39 -14.48 3.37
C LYS A 3 -9.72 -13.57 4.39
N LEU A 4 -10.15 -13.67 5.64
CA LEU A 4 -9.26 -13.53 6.78
C LEU A 4 -8.60 -14.91 6.96
N ASP A 5 -7.69 -15.24 6.05
CA ASP A 5 -6.78 -16.37 6.22
C ASP A 5 -5.46 -15.75 6.67
N ASP A 6 -5.12 -16.03 7.92
CA ASP A 6 -3.96 -15.53 8.66
C ASP A 6 -2.66 -16.26 8.21
N SER A 7 -2.61 -16.73 6.96
CA SER A 7 -1.54 -17.61 6.47
C SER A 7 -1.05 -17.36 5.04
N THR A 8 -1.70 -16.48 4.27
CA THR A 8 -1.18 -16.01 2.98
C THR A 8 -0.74 -14.56 3.08
N GLN A 9 0.56 -14.32 3.11
CA GLN A 9 1.19 -13.01 2.99
C GLN A 9 0.47 -12.17 1.91
N ASN A 10 -0.08 -11.02 2.28
CA ASN A 10 -1.01 -10.25 1.46
C ASN A 10 -0.26 -9.36 0.44
N SER A 11 0.65 -9.99 -0.29
CA SER A 11 1.50 -9.35 -1.30
C SER A 11 0.89 -9.46 -2.70
N ILE A 12 1.05 -8.42 -3.50
CA ILE A 12 0.62 -8.35 -4.90
C ILE A 12 1.82 -8.21 -5.83
N SER A 13 1.64 -8.57 -7.10
CA SER A 13 2.70 -8.38 -8.10
C SER A 13 2.85 -6.90 -8.50
N LEU A 14 4.04 -6.54 -8.99
CA LEU A 14 4.30 -5.19 -9.52
C LEU A 14 3.33 -4.79 -10.62
N SER A 15 3.00 -5.71 -11.54
CA SER A 15 2.04 -5.43 -12.61
C SER A 15 0.65 -5.11 -12.08
N THR A 16 0.20 -5.82 -11.03
CA THR A 16 -1.09 -5.55 -10.38
C THR A 16 -1.07 -4.19 -9.68
N ALA A 17 -0.01 -3.89 -8.94
CA ALA A 17 0.16 -2.60 -8.26
C ALA A 17 0.18 -1.42 -9.25
N GLN A 18 0.89 -1.56 -10.36
CA GLN A 18 0.92 -0.55 -11.43
C GLN A 18 -0.47 -0.30 -12.00
N SER A 19 -1.21 -1.36 -12.32
CA SER A 19 -2.59 -1.22 -12.82
C SER A 19 -3.48 -0.45 -11.85
N TYR A 20 -3.33 -0.64 -10.53
CA TYR A 20 -4.13 0.08 -9.54
C TYR A 20 -3.76 1.57 -9.48
N VAL A 21 -2.47 1.87 -9.46
CA VAL A 21 -1.96 3.25 -9.38
C VAL A 21 -2.27 4.03 -10.66
N ASP A 22 -2.19 3.39 -11.82
CA ASP A 22 -2.47 4.01 -13.10
C ASP A 22 -3.97 4.36 -13.24
N GLU A 23 -4.87 3.46 -12.81
CA GLU A 23 -6.31 3.71 -12.78
C GLU A 23 -6.65 4.91 -11.87
N TRP A 24 -6.07 4.93 -10.65
CA TRP A 24 -6.25 6.07 -9.74
C TRP A 24 -5.78 7.38 -10.37
N ARG A 25 -4.59 7.40 -11.00
CA ARG A 25 -4.05 8.60 -11.63
C ARG A 25 -4.87 9.06 -12.84
N GLY A 26 -5.35 8.12 -13.65
CA GLY A 26 -6.07 8.39 -14.90
C GLY A 26 -7.50 8.88 -14.68
N GLU A 27 -8.25 8.24 -13.81
CA GLU A 27 -9.72 8.41 -13.76
C GLU A 27 -10.21 9.01 -12.43
N GLU A 28 -9.55 8.72 -11.30
CA GLU A 28 -10.11 9.01 -9.96
C GLU A 28 -9.31 10.03 -9.11
N SER A 29 -8.13 10.47 -9.58
CA SER A 29 -7.22 11.35 -8.83
C SER A 29 -7.76 12.76 -8.60
N THR A 30 -8.80 13.16 -9.33
CA THR A 30 -9.38 14.51 -9.26
C THR A 30 -10.65 14.62 -8.41
N TYR A 31 -11.36 13.52 -8.14
CA TYR A 31 -12.39 13.39 -7.12
C TYR A 31 -13.00 11.98 -7.25
N ASN A 32 -12.85 11.13 -6.23
CA ASN A 32 -13.40 9.78 -6.23
C ASN A 32 -14.93 9.86 -6.17
N LYS A 33 -15.60 9.66 -7.32
CA LYS A 33 -17.06 9.86 -7.43
C LYS A 33 -17.86 8.59 -7.13
N TYR A 34 -17.19 7.46 -6.96
CA TYR A 34 -17.84 6.15 -6.92
C TYR A 34 -17.93 5.58 -5.50
N ASN A 35 -16.98 5.88 -4.61
CA ASN A 35 -16.93 5.29 -3.27
C ASN A 35 -16.56 6.32 -2.18
N GLU A 36 -17.27 6.27 -1.05
CA GLU A 36 -16.96 7.02 0.17
C GLU A 36 -15.84 6.32 0.97
N CYS A 37 -14.65 6.11 0.38
CA CYS A 37 -13.54 5.54 1.13
C CYS A 37 -13.00 6.57 2.14
N LYS A 38 -13.24 6.31 3.42
CA LYS A 38 -12.83 7.19 4.54
C LYS A 38 -11.51 6.77 5.18
N GLY A 39 -11.04 5.56 4.87
CA GLY A 39 -9.79 5.01 5.39
C GLY A 39 -9.57 3.58 4.94
N PHE A 40 -8.52 2.95 5.46
CA PHE A 40 -8.16 1.56 5.17
C PHE A 40 -7.92 0.81 6.49
N LEU A 41 -8.47 -0.40 6.59
CA LEU A 41 -8.12 -1.33 7.65
C LEU A 41 -6.89 -2.13 7.21
N ILE A 42 -5.82 -1.99 7.98
CA ILE A 42 -4.48 -2.51 7.70
C ILE A 42 -4.23 -3.70 8.63
N PRO A 43 -4.01 -4.94 8.13
CA PRO A 43 -3.59 -6.04 8.99
C PRO A 43 -2.24 -5.74 9.65
N ALA A 44 -2.17 -5.92 10.97
CA ALA A 44 -0.95 -5.62 11.73
C ALA A 44 0.23 -6.54 11.34
N SER A 45 -0.05 -7.79 10.96
CA SER A 45 0.95 -8.76 10.46
C SER A 45 1.60 -8.29 9.17
N ASP A 46 0.81 -7.90 8.17
CA ASP A 46 1.34 -7.36 6.89
C ASP A 46 2.18 -6.09 7.12
N LEU A 47 1.77 -5.22 8.05
CA LEU A 47 2.55 -4.04 8.41
C LEU A 47 3.87 -4.44 9.10
N GLN A 48 3.87 -5.45 9.96
CA GLN A 48 5.07 -5.94 10.61
C GLN A 48 6.04 -6.55 9.59
N ASP A 49 5.56 -7.39 8.66
CA ASP A 49 6.38 -7.98 7.61
C ASP A 49 7.05 -6.89 6.74
N LEU A 50 6.29 -5.85 6.39
CA LEU A 50 6.79 -4.68 5.66
C LEU A 50 7.89 -3.92 6.42
N LEU A 51 7.73 -3.76 7.74
CA LEU A 51 8.77 -3.14 8.58
C LEU A 51 10.00 -4.05 8.69
N ASP A 52 9.79 -5.35 8.76
CA ASP A 52 10.86 -6.34 8.85
C ASP A 52 11.76 -6.36 7.61
N GLU A 53 11.22 -6.06 6.42
CA GLU A 53 12.00 -5.87 5.20
C GLU A 53 13.06 -4.76 5.32
N MET A 54 12.84 -3.79 6.21
CA MET A 54 13.76 -2.66 6.41
C MET A 54 14.62 -2.79 7.66
N ASN A 55 14.44 -3.81 8.50
CA ASN A 55 15.12 -3.95 9.78
C ASN A 55 16.66 -3.97 9.66
N SER A 56 17.21 -4.40 8.53
CA SER A 56 18.65 -4.41 8.28
C SER A 56 19.22 -3.05 7.83
N GLN A 57 18.39 -2.05 7.60
CA GLN A 57 18.82 -0.73 7.14
C GLN A 57 19.31 0.14 8.29
N THR A 58 20.30 0.98 8.02
CA THR A 58 20.81 1.98 8.97
C THR A 58 20.31 3.37 8.60
N GLY A 59 19.85 4.15 9.58
CA GLY A 59 19.34 5.51 9.39
C GLY A 59 17.82 5.55 9.49
N ASN A 60 17.22 6.62 8.96
CA ASN A 60 15.77 6.78 8.99
C ASN A 60 15.10 5.81 8.02
N GLN A 61 14.23 4.95 8.54
CA GLN A 61 13.43 4.01 7.76
C GLN A 61 12.09 4.67 7.40
N PHE A 62 11.67 4.50 6.15
CA PHE A 62 10.39 5.03 5.67
C PHE A 62 9.68 4.00 4.80
N VAL A 63 8.36 4.01 4.89
CA VAL A 63 7.45 3.30 3.99
C VAL A 63 6.83 4.31 3.03
N ARG A 64 6.62 3.90 1.78
CA ARG A 64 5.84 4.68 0.83
C ARG A 64 4.47 4.05 0.65
N ALA A 65 3.43 4.90 0.71
CA ALA A 65 2.07 4.53 0.38
C ALA A 65 1.67 5.09 -0.99
N TYR A 66 0.94 4.27 -1.76
CA TYR A 66 0.29 4.64 -3.00
C TYR A 66 -1.21 4.41 -2.89
N LEU A 67 -1.97 5.35 -3.44
CA LEU A 67 -3.39 5.17 -3.68
C LEU A 67 -3.57 4.53 -5.07
N GLY A 68 -4.47 3.56 -5.13
CA GLY A 68 -4.85 2.88 -6.36
C GLY A 68 -6.34 2.56 -6.38
N VAL A 69 -6.84 2.13 -7.54
CA VAL A 69 -8.20 1.62 -7.71
C VAL A 69 -8.13 0.32 -8.47
N ASN A 70 -8.79 -0.72 -7.98
CA ASN A 70 -8.94 -1.94 -8.75
C ASN A 70 -9.88 -1.67 -9.94
N PRO A 71 -9.42 -1.78 -11.19
CA PRO A 71 -10.22 -1.39 -12.36
C PRO A 71 -11.43 -2.31 -12.59
N THR A 72 -11.42 -3.53 -12.04
CA THR A 72 -12.55 -4.46 -12.15
C THR A 72 -13.62 -4.20 -11.09
N THR A 73 -13.22 -3.99 -9.85
CA THR A 73 -14.16 -3.82 -8.74
C THR A 73 -14.46 -2.37 -8.40
N GLN A 74 -13.72 -1.44 -9.02
CA GLN A 74 -13.73 -0.01 -8.71
C GLN A 74 -13.51 0.28 -7.22
N LYS A 75 -12.77 -0.59 -6.51
CA LYS A 75 -12.48 -0.42 -5.09
C LYS A 75 -11.11 0.19 -4.89
N GLU A 76 -11.03 1.13 -3.97
CA GLU A 76 -9.80 1.79 -3.56
C GLU A 76 -8.83 0.80 -2.94
N LYS A 77 -7.55 1.09 -3.16
CA LYS A 77 -6.41 0.29 -2.76
C LYS A 77 -5.40 1.21 -2.09
N LEU A 78 -4.91 0.78 -0.93
CA LEU A 78 -3.75 1.37 -0.29
C LEU A 78 -2.60 0.39 -0.42
N VAL A 79 -1.66 0.72 -1.27
CA VAL A 79 -0.50 -0.12 -1.55
C VAL A 79 0.70 0.45 -0.79
N LEU A 80 1.39 -0.35 0.01
CA LEU A 80 2.61 0.09 0.69
C LEU A 80 3.83 -0.71 0.25
N VAL A 81 4.97 -0.02 0.23
CA VAL A 81 6.29 -0.59 -0.10
C VAL A 81 7.34 -0.05 0.85
N ALA A 82 8.30 -0.90 1.21
CA ALA A 82 9.48 -0.51 1.94
C ALA A 82 10.36 0.39 1.06
N THR A 83 11.19 1.24 1.67
CA THR A 83 12.14 2.07 0.90
C THR A 83 13.56 1.91 1.41
N THR A 84 14.54 2.09 0.53
CA THR A 84 15.95 2.22 0.89
C THR A 84 16.32 3.69 1.04
N PRO A 85 17.16 4.06 2.03
CA PRO A 85 17.62 5.43 2.21
C PRO A 85 18.44 5.91 1.00
N PRO A 86 18.60 7.24 0.86
CA PRO A 86 19.43 7.81 -0.20
C PRO A 86 20.87 7.27 -0.13
N SER A 87 21.38 6.78 -1.26
CA SER A 87 22.71 6.16 -1.35
C SER A 87 23.86 7.17 -1.43
N SER A 88 23.56 8.46 -1.59
CA SER A 88 24.55 9.52 -1.84
C SER A 88 24.33 10.70 -0.90
N PRO A 89 25.41 11.29 -0.33
CA PRO A 89 25.31 12.47 0.52
C PRO A 89 24.59 13.62 -0.21
N GLY A 90 23.57 14.20 0.42
CA GLY A 90 22.76 15.29 -0.13
C GLY A 90 21.58 14.88 -1.01
N SER A 91 21.41 13.59 -1.30
CA SER A 91 20.18 13.09 -1.93
C SER A 91 19.05 12.94 -0.91
N THR A 92 17.84 13.32 -1.31
CA THR A 92 16.60 13.14 -0.53
C THR A 92 15.70 12.04 -1.10
N VAL A 93 16.18 11.31 -2.12
CA VAL A 93 15.38 10.31 -2.82
C VAL A 93 15.50 8.95 -2.14
N TYR A 94 14.41 8.55 -1.50
CA TYR A 94 14.19 7.19 -1.03
C TYR A 94 13.66 6.34 -2.18
N LYS A 95 14.29 5.19 -2.43
CA LYS A 95 13.89 4.30 -3.53
C LYS A 95 13.06 3.15 -2.99
N ASP A 96 12.06 2.74 -3.75
CA ASP A 96 11.18 1.65 -3.33
C ASP A 96 11.93 0.31 -3.41
N MET A 97 11.70 -0.54 -2.42
CA MET A 97 12.18 -1.90 -2.36
C MET A 97 11.16 -2.80 -3.03
N ILE A 98 11.40 -3.09 -4.31
CA ILE A 98 10.48 -3.89 -5.11
C ILE A 98 11.27 -4.92 -5.88
N THR A 99 10.90 -6.19 -5.69
CA THR A 99 11.45 -7.31 -6.45
C THR A 99 11.19 -7.12 -7.95
N GLY A 100 12.27 -7.14 -8.75
CA GLY A 100 12.20 -6.89 -10.19
C GLY A 100 12.32 -5.42 -10.62
N TYR A 101 12.48 -4.49 -9.68
CA TYR A 101 12.78 -3.08 -9.95
C TYR A 101 14.03 -2.60 -9.21
N ASN A 102 14.03 -2.64 -7.87
CA ASN A 102 15.12 -2.14 -7.05
C ASN A 102 15.20 -2.89 -5.71
N GLY A 103 15.92 -4.01 -5.71
CA GLY A 103 16.16 -4.84 -4.53
C GLY A 103 15.23 -6.06 -4.41
N THR A 104 15.12 -6.57 -3.19
CA THR A 104 14.25 -7.68 -2.79
C THR A 104 13.28 -7.13 -1.75
N GLY A 105 12.06 -6.81 -2.19
CA GLY A 105 11.00 -6.30 -1.34
C GLY A 105 9.64 -6.62 -1.95
N LEU A 106 8.62 -6.67 -1.11
CA LEU A 106 7.25 -7.01 -1.50
C LEU A 106 6.41 -5.74 -1.62
N ILE A 107 5.26 -5.91 -2.29
CA ILE A 107 4.26 -4.87 -2.43
C ILE A 107 3.02 -5.36 -1.69
N TYR A 108 2.66 -4.68 -0.62
CA TYR A 108 1.56 -5.08 0.25
C TYR A 108 0.29 -4.32 -0.11
N ASP A 109 -0.83 -5.04 -0.21
CA ASP A 109 -2.11 -4.48 -0.60
C ASP A 109 -3.07 -4.44 0.60
N PHE A 110 -3.24 -3.25 1.18
CA PHE A 110 -4.01 -3.04 2.42
C PHE A 110 -5.47 -2.68 2.10
N THR A 111 -6.21 -3.67 1.59
CA THR A 111 -7.41 -3.49 0.75
C THR A 111 -8.75 -3.55 1.41
N GLU A 112 -8.84 -3.33 2.70
CA GLU A 112 -10.15 -3.21 3.33
C GLU A 112 -10.49 -1.72 3.49
N PRO A 113 -10.94 -1.03 2.41
CA PRO A 113 -11.43 0.33 2.54
C PRO A 113 -12.63 0.30 3.48
N VAL A 114 -12.73 1.33 4.30
CA VAL A 114 -13.84 1.49 5.23
C VAL A 114 -14.80 2.56 4.69
N PRO A 115 -16.11 2.24 4.54
CA PRO A 115 -16.83 0.98 4.90
C PRO A 115 -16.61 -0.21 3.93
N PRO A 116 -16.85 -1.49 4.35
CA PRO A 116 -17.72 -1.94 5.46
C PRO A 116 -17.04 -2.21 6.82
N GLY A 117 -15.71 -2.22 6.92
CA GLY A 117 -15.00 -2.39 8.20
C GLY A 117 -15.01 -1.16 9.13
N SER A 118 -15.85 -0.16 8.84
CA SER A 118 -15.92 1.09 9.62
C SER A 118 -16.42 0.81 11.04
N ASP A 119 -15.76 1.40 12.04
CA ASP A 119 -16.41 1.64 13.34
C ASP A 119 -17.42 2.78 13.13
N PRO A 120 -18.74 2.54 13.15
CA PRO A 120 -19.75 3.56 12.85
C PRO A 120 -19.75 4.73 13.85
N LEU A 121 -19.05 4.61 14.99
CA LEU A 121 -18.93 5.65 16.00
C LEU A 121 -17.58 6.39 15.99
N SER A 122 -16.69 6.05 15.05
CA SER A 122 -15.39 6.69 14.93
C SER A 122 -15.54 8.19 14.66
N PRO A 123 -14.83 9.08 15.39
CA PRO A 123 -14.85 10.52 15.14
C PRO A 123 -14.12 10.92 13.83
N LEU A 124 -13.53 9.95 13.14
CA LEU A 124 -12.84 10.12 11.85
C LEU A 124 -13.70 9.71 10.65
N ASN A 125 -14.96 9.28 10.89
CA ASN A 125 -15.94 8.98 9.84
C ASN A 125 -16.73 10.21 9.36
#